data_AF-A0A6A4GPW0-F1
#
_entry.id   AF-A0A6A4GPW0-F1
#
_cell.length_a   1.000
_cell.length_b   1.000
_cell.length_c   1.000
_cell.angle_alpha   90.00
_cell.angle_beta   90.00
_cell.angle_gamma   90.00
#
_symmetry.space_group_name_H-M   'P 1'
#
loop_
_entity.id
_entity.type
_entity.pdbx_description
1 polymer ?
#
loop_
_entity_poly.entity_id
_entity_poly.type
_entity_poly.pdbx_seq_one_letter_code
_entity_poly.pdbx_strand_id
1 'polypeptide(L)'
;KIPTGAALIGTMLSSNKTTISVITGNRVAHPLLISLANVHSSIRSKASNHLFSLLALIPIPRYTNSKREVNGVCENRLYHQSLDIVLEPL
;
A
#
# COMPACT_ATOMS: atom_id res chain seq x y z
N LYS A 1 17.60 -17.10 -15.03
CA LYS A 1 16.80 -18.16 -15.70
C LYS A 1 15.98 -18.87 -14.63
N ILE A 2 14.69 -19.05 -14.87
CA ILE A 2 13.79 -19.79 -13.95
C ILE A 2 14.12 -21.29 -14.08
N PRO A 3 14.22 -22.06 -12.98
CA PRO A 3 14.53 -23.48 -13.05
C PRO A 3 13.42 -24.28 -13.74
N THR A 4 13.79 -25.42 -14.32
CA THR A 4 12.84 -26.33 -14.97
C THR A 4 11.74 -26.74 -13.99
N GLY A 5 10.48 -26.49 -14.36
CA GLY A 5 9.30 -26.79 -13.53
C GLY A 5 8.85 -25.65 -12.61
N ALA A 6 9.56 -24.52 -12.54
CA ALA A 6 9.10 -23.34 -11.79
C ALA A 6 8.25 -22.40 -12.66
N ALA A 7 7.27 -21.75 -12.03
CA ALA A 7 6.39 -20.77 -12.65
C ALA A 7 6.75 -19.36 -12.18
N LEU A 8 6.80 -18.40 -13.12
CA LEU A 8 6.87 -16.99 -12.78
C LEU A 8 5.48 -16.52 -12.35
N ILE A 9 5.36 -16.00 -11.12
CA ILE A 9 4.12 -15.42 -10.61
C ILE A 9 4.37 -13.94 -10.33
N GLY A 10 3.53 -13.08 -10.89
CA GLY A 10 3.56 -11.65 -10.58
C GLY A 10 2.98 -11.35 -9.20
N THR A 11 3.39 -10.23 -8.62
CA THR A 11 2.75 -9.65 -7.43
C THR A 11 1.91 -8.44 -7.82
N MET A 12 0.88 -8.15 -7.03
CA MET A 12 0.01 -7.00 -7.20
C MET A 12 0.00 -6.22 -5.88
N LEU A 13 0.24 -4.92 -5.98
CA LEU A 13 0.17 -3.99 -4.86
C LEU A 13 -1.17 -3.24 -4.90
N SER A 14 -1.74 -3.00 -3.73
CA SER A 14 -2.97 -2.22 -3.55
C SER A 14 -2.79 -1.27 -2.38
N SER A 15 -3.27 -0.04 -2.50
CA SER A 15 -3.18 0.96 -1.44
C SER A 15 -4.41 1.84 -1.46
N ASN A 16 -5.04 2.00 -0.30
CA ASN A 16 -6.18 2.91 -0.13
C ASN A 16 -6.16 3.56 1.25
N LYS A 17 -6.58 4.82 1.33
CA LYS A 17 -6.62 5.58 2.58
C LYS A 17 -7.56 4.90 3.58
N THR A 18 -7.05 4.56 4.76
CA THR A 18 -7.80 3.84 5.79
C THR A 18 -7.60 4.49 7.15
N THR A 19 -8.69 4.67 7.90
CA THR A 19 -8.65 5.13 9.29
C THR A 19 -8.27 3.94 10.19
N ILE A 20 -7.10 4.02 10.84
CA ILE A 20 -6.56 2.94 11.68
C ILE A 20 -7.16 2.99 13.08
N SER A 21 -7.38 4.18 13.63
CA SER A 21 -8.00 4.35 14.94
C SER A 21 -8.90 5.57 14.96
N VAL A 22 -10.16 5.35 15.34
CA VAL A 22 -11.19 6.38 15.49
C VAL A 22 -11.15 7.00 16.89
N ILE A 23 -10.89 6.19 17.94
CA ILE A 23 -11.04 6.59 19.34
C ILE A 23 -9.73 7.07 19.98
N THR A 24 -8.57 6.55 19.55
CA THR A 24 -7.25 6.81 20.15
C THR A 24 -6.34 7.72 19.30
N GLY A 25 -6.93 8.74 18.67
CA GLY A 25 -6.15 9.84 18.07
C GLY A 25 -6.38 10.11 16.58
N ASN A 26 -7.45 9.56 15.98
CA ASN A 26 -7.83 9.79 14.59
C ASN A 26 -6.65 9.63 13.62
N ARG A 27 -5.99 8.47 13.72
CA ARG A 27 -4.81 8.13 12.91
C ARG A 27 -5.28 7.54 11.59
N VAL A 28 -4.76 8.10 10.51
CA VAL A 28 -5.07 7.69 9.14
C VAL A 28 -3.76 7.34 8.45
N ALA A 29 -3.77 6.26 7.67
CA ALA A 29 -2.63 5.85 6.86
C ALA A 29 -3.13 5.27 5.54
N HIS A 30 -2.21 5.09 4.60
CA HIS A 30 -2.44 4.24 3.43
C HIS A 30 -1.82 2.86 3.71
N PRO A 31 -2.61 1.82 4.10
CA PRO A 31 -2.14 0.45 4.07
C PRO A 31 -1.71 0.06 2.67
N LEU A 32 -0.45 -0.35 2.52
CA LEU A 32 0.08 -0.99 1.34
C LEU A 32 -0.11 -2.50 1.49
N LEU A 33 -0.94 -3.08 0.63
CA LEU A 33 -1.28 -4.49 0.60
C LEU A 33 -0.59 -5.16 -0.59
N ILE A 34 -0.16 -6.41 -0.42
CA ILE A 34 0.44 -7.25 -1.47
C ILE A 34 -0.35 -8.54 -1.65
N SER A 35 -0.51 -8.98 -2.90
CA SER A 35 -1.18 -10.23 -3.28
C SER A 35 -0.53 -10.85 -4.52
N LEU A 36 -0.83 -12.12 -4.80
CA LEU A 36 -0.40 -12.77 -6.03
C LEU A 36 -1.28 -12.36 -7.22
N ALA A 37 -0.64 -12.02 -8.33
CA ALA A 37 -1.32 -11.57 -9.55
C ALA A 37 -2.02 -12.72 -10.30
N ASN A 38 -1.67 -13.98 -10.02
CA ASN A 38 -2.27 -15.15 -10.66
C ASN A 38 -3.67 -15.49 -10.14
N VAL A 39 -4.14 -14.84 -9.08
CA VAL A 39 -5.47 -15.09 -8.52
C VAL A 39 -6.52 -14.22 -9.23
N HIS A 40 -7.67 -14.79 -9.55
CA HIS A 40 -8.75 -14.03 -10.17
C HIS A 40 -9.32 -12.96 -9.21
N SER A 41 -9.67 -11.78 -9.75
CA SER A 41 -10.11 -10.62 -8.95
C SER A 41 -11.31 -10.93 -8.05
N SER A 42 -12.29 -11.71 -8.55
CA SER A 42 -13.47 -12.09 -7.75
C SER A 42 -13.15 -12.95 -6.53
N ILE A 43 -12.04 -13.68 -6.55
CA ILE A 43 -11.58 -14.49 -5.41
C ILE A 43 -10.72 -13.61 -4.50
N ARG A 44 -9.84 -12.78 -5.07
CA ARG A 44 -8.95 -11.87 -4.32
C ARG A 44 -9.70 -10.81 -3.52
N SER A 45 -10.78 -10.25 -4.04
CA SER A 45 -11.55 -9.21 -3.36
C SER A 45 -12.45 -9.73 -2.22
N LYS A 46 -12.58 -11.05 -2.06
CA LYS A 46 -13.33 -11.62 -0.94
C LYS A 46 -12.47 -11.57 0.32
N ALA A 47 -12.94 -10.83 1.33
CA ALA A 47 -12.25 -10.68 2.61
C ALA A 47 -11.98 -12.03 3.31
N SER A 48 -12.87 -13.02 3.13
CA SER A 48 -12.74 -14.37 3.71
C SER A 48 -11.52 -15.15 3.24
N ASN A 49 -10.98 -14.81 2.07
CA ASN A 49 -9.90 -15.58 1.46
C ASN A 49 -8.51 -15.14 1.93
N HIS A 50 -8.41 -14.03 2.68
CA HIS A 50 -7.15 -13.50 3.23
C HIS A 50 -6.01 -13.40 2.20
N LEU A 51 -6.35 -13.07 0.95
CA LEU A 51 -5.41 -13.07 -0.18
C LEU A 51 -4.53 -11.82 -0.27
N PHE A 52 -4.77 -10.84 0.60
CA PHE A 52 -3.93 -9.67 0.75
C PHE A 52 -3.17 -9.75 2.08
N SER A 53 -1.87 -9.55 2.01
CA SER A 53 -1.02 -9.34 3.19
C SER A 53 -0.70 -7.85 3.32
N LEU A 54 -0.66 -7.35 4.56
CA LEU A 54 -0.24 -5.98 4.84
C LEU A 54 1.29 -5.89 4.76
N LEU A 55 1.81 -5.10 3.82
CA LEU A 55 3.24 -4.88 3.63
C LEU A 55 3.74 -3.70 4.47
N ALA A 56 3.01 -2.58 4.45
CA ALA A 56 3.37 -1.39 5.23
C ALA A 56 2.16 -0.48 5.51
N LEU A 57 2.32 0.43 6.46
CA LEU A 57 1.39 1.54 6.70
C LEU A 57 2.08 2.85 6.31
N ILE A 58 1.73 3.40 5.15
CA ILE A 58 2.33 4.64 4.66
C ILE A 58 1.69 5.82 5.40
N PRO A 59 2.49 6.69 6.04
CA PRO A 59 1.98 7.77 6.87
C PRO A 59 1.27 8.84 6.03
N ILE A 60 0.20 9.42 6.58
CA ILE A 60 -0.45 10.61 6.04
C ILE A 60 -0.04 11.80 6.90
N PRO A 61 0.87 12.66 6.42
CA PRO A 61 1.37 13.78 7.19
C PRO A 61 0.28 14.83 7.40
N ARG A 62 0.32 15.48 8.57
CA ARG A 62 -0.47 16.69 8.85
C ARG A 62 0.41 17.90 8.58
N TYR A 63 0.10 18.63 7.52
CA TYR A 63 0.83 19.84 7.16
C TYR A 63 0.39 21.03 8.01
N THR A 64 1.35 21.80 8.51
CA THR A 64 1.12 23.07 9.23
C THR A 64 1.01 24.27 8.31
N ASN A 65 1.40 24.12 7.03
CA ASN A 65 1.41 25.20 6.05
C ASN A 65 0.04 25.38 5.38
N SER A 66 -0.35 26.64 5.13
CA SER A 66 -1.68 27.03 4.65
C SER A 66 -1.86 26.87 3.13
N LYS A 67 -0.77 26.71 2.36
CA LYS A 67 -0.82 26.51 0.90
C LYS A 67 -1.15 25.07 0.54
N ARG A 68 -2.43 24.79 0.24
CA ARG A 68 -2.93 23.45 -0.13
C ARG A 68 -2.23 22.83 -1.34
N GLU A 69 -1.88 23.62 -2.36
CA GLU A 69 -1.21 23.13 -3.57
C GLU A 69 0.16 22.52 -3.26
N VAL A 70 0.94 23.19 -2.41
CA VAL A 70 2.26 22.70 -1.97
C VAL A 70 2.11 21.43 -1.14
N ASN A 71 1.09 21.37 -0.26
CA ASN A 71 0.83 20.20 0.57
C ASN A 71 0.51 18.96 -0.27
N GLY A 72 -0.29 19.09 -1.34
CA GLY A 72 -0.60 17.98 -2.23
C GLY A 72 0.63 17.43 -2.95
N VAL A 73 1.53 18.31 -3.41
CA VAL A 73 2.81 17.89 -4.02
C VAL A 73 3.70 17.19 -3.00
N CYS A 74 3.81 17.74 -1.80
CA CYS A 74 4.59 17.11 -0.71
C CYS A 74 4.01 15.75 -0.31
N GLU A 75 2.69 15.60 -0.28
CA GLU A 75 2.01 14.34 0.08
C GLU A 75 2.30 13.26 -0.96
N ASN A 76 2.19 13.59 -2.25
CA ASN A 76 2.55 12.67 -3.32
C ASN A 76 4.04 12.28 -3.24
N ARG A 77 4.94 13.25 -3.04
CA ARG A 77 6.38 12.97 -2.91
C ARG A 77 6.69 12.04 -1.74
N LEU A 78 6.13 12.33 -0.57
CA LEU A 78 6.32 11.51 0.62
C LEU A 78 5.74 10.10 0.44
N TYR A 79 4.59 9.98 -0.23
CA TYR A 79 3.99 8.70 -0.56
C TYR A 79 4.92 7.87 -1.47
N HIS A 80 5.45 8.46 -2.54
CA HIS A 80 6.37 7.77 -3.45
C HIS A 80 7.71 7.42 -2.78
N GLN A 81 8.30 8.32 -1.99
CA GLN A 81 9.51 8.01 -1.22
C GLN A 81 9.28 6.88 -0.21
N SER A 82 8.11 6.83 0.41
CA SER A 82 7.76 5.73 1.31
C SER A 82 7.63 4.41 0.54
N LEU A 83 7.10 4.43 -0.68
CA LEU A 83 7.07 3.26 -1.55
C LEU A 83 8.47 2.79 -1.92
N ASP A 84 9.37 3.71 -2.30
CA ASP A 84 10.76 3.35 -2.65
C ASP A 84 11.45 2.63 -1.49
N ILE A 85 11.27 3.11 -0.26
CA ILE A 85 11.84 2.47 0.96
C ILE A 85 11.22 1.09 1.21
N VAL A 86 9.89 0.96 1.10
CA VAL A 86 9.18 -0.29 1.41
C VAL A 86 9.43 -1.36 0.33
N LEU A 87 9.61 -0.95 -0.93
CA LEU A 87 9.76 -1.83 -2.08
C LEU A 87 11.22 -2.11 -2.45
N GLU A 88 12.20 -1.42 -1.85
CA GLU A 88 13.64 -1.68 -2.02
C GLU A 88 14.05 -3.18 -1.98
N PRO A 89 13.51 -4.03 -1.09
CA PRO A 89 13.92 -5.43 -1.02
C PRO A 89 13.26 -6.36 -2.07
N LEU A 90 12.34 -5.86 -2.92
CA LEU A 90 11.61 -6.64 -3.93
C LEU A 90 12.27 -6.55 -5.31
#